data_AF-A0A379WI79-F1
#
_entry.id   AF-A0A379WI79-F1
#
_cell.length_a   1.000
_cell.length_b   1.000
_cell.length_c   1.000
_cell.angle_alpha   90.00
_cell.angle_beta   90.00
_cell.angle_gamma   90.00
#
_symmetry.space_group_name_H-M   'P 1'
#
loop_
_entity.id
_entity.type
_entity.pdbx_description
1 polymer ?
#
loop_
_entity_poly.entity_id
_entity_poly.type
_entity_poly.pdbx_seq_one_letter_code
_entity_poly.pdbx_strand_id
1 'polypeptide(L)'
;MNTKTRPSTLHWQPALQRPEEYVCGLDDIHQAIHIILRTPRGSDPHRPLFGSNLWRYIDYPIERAIPHVVRESVEAIRMWEPAAGC
;
A
#
# COMPACT_ATOMS: atom_id res chain seq x y z
N MET A 1 -8.35 -4.34 24.96
CA MET A 1 -8.09 -4.68 23.54
C MET A 1 -9.42 -5.09 22.94
N ASN A 2 -10.01 -4.27 22.07
CA ASN A 2 -11.33 -4.54 21.51
C ASN A 2 -11.17 -5.40 20.25
N THR A 3 -11.48 -6.70 20.36
CA THR A 3 -11.61 -7.63 19.24
C THR A 3 -12.90 -7.31 18.50
N LYS A 4 -12.82 -6.38 17.55
CA LYS A 4 -13.92 -6.03 16.65
C LYS A 4 -14.01 -7.19 15.64
N THR A 5 -15.12 -7.94 15.64
CA THR A 5 -15.28 -9.22 14.91
C THR A 5 -16.00 -9.09 13.57
N ARG A 6 -16.45 -7.88 13.19
CA ARG A 6 -17.11 -7.64 11.89
C ARG A 6 -16.71 -6.29 11.30
N PRO A 7 -16.23 -6.25 10.06
CA PRO A 7 -15.85 -4.99 9.41
C PRO A 7 -17.02 -4.01 9.41
N SER A 8 -16.74 -2.76 9.79
CA SER A 8 -17.75 -1.69 9.88
C SER A 8 -17.88 -0.86 8.60
N THR A 9 -17.10 -1.19 7.56
CA THR A 9 -17.01 -0.45 6.30
C THR A 9 -17.13 -1.41 5.11
N LEU A 10 -17.57 -0.90 3.96
CA LEU A 10 -17.67 -1.69 2.73
C LEU A 10 -16.28 -2.16 2.25
N HIS A 11 -15.30 -1.26 2.34
CA HIS A 11 -13.91 -1.52 2.01
C HIS A 11 -13.17 -1.91 3.28
N TRP A 12 -13.23 -3.20 3.61
CA TRP A 12 -12.50 -3.76 4.72
C TRP A 12 -11.30 -4.57 4.24
N GLN A 13 -10.25 -4.60 5.06
CA GLN A 13 -9.04 -5.34 4.76
C GLN A 13 -8.67 -6.27 5.93
N PRO A 14 -8.29 -7.53 5.65
CA PRO A 14 -7.74 -8.40 6.69
C PRO A 14 -6.39 -7.85 7.16
N ALA A 15 -6.06 -8.04 8.43
CA ALA A 15 -4.76 -7.64 8.96
C ALA A 15 -3.68 -8.63 8.50
N LEU A 16 -2.66 -8.16 7.76
CA LEU A 16 -1.65 -9.03 7.15
C LEU A 16 -0.81 -9.86 8.15
N GLN A 17 -0.62 -9.36 9.37
CA GLN A 17 0.22 -10.00 10.41
C GLN A 17 -0.58 -10.44 11.65
N ARG A 18 -1.91 -10.25 11.64
CA ARG A 18 -2.80 -10.62 12.74
C ARG A 18 -3.94 -11.47 12.18
N PRO A 19 -3.77 -12.80 12.14
CA PRO A 19 -4.79 -13.70 11.64
C PRO A 19 -6.13 -13.45 12.35
N GLU A 20 -7.24 -13.58 11.62
CA GLU A 20 -8.61 -13.37 12.13
C GLU A 20 -8.97 -11.93 12.53
N GLU A 21 -8.04 -10.98 12.41
CA GLU A 21 -8.29 -9.55 12.60
C GLU A 21 -8.44 -8.80 11.26
N TYR A 22 -9.05 -7.63 11.32
CA TYR A 22 -9.09 -6.66 10.22
C TYR A 22 -8.57 -5.31 10.68
N VAL A 23 -8.10 -4.51 9.73
CA VAL A 23 -7.61 -3.14 9.97
C VAL A 23 -8.71 -2.12 9.63
N CYS A 24 -8.67 -0.96 10.29
CA CYS A 24 -9.59 0.15 10.08
C CYS A 24 -8.87 1.47 10.37
N GLY A 25 -9.36 2.57 9.79
CA GLY A 25 -8.83 3.91 10.04
C GLY A 25 -7.35 4.01 9.67
N LEU A 26 -6.51 4.50 10.58
CA LEU A 26 -5.10 4.72 10.29
C LEU A 26 -4.33 3.42 9.98
N ASP A 27 -4.67 2.32 10.65
CA ASP A 27 -4.02 1.02 10.39
C ASP A 27 -4.33 0.49 8.98
N ASP A 28 -5.52 0.80 8.45
CA ASP A 28 -5.93 0.44 7.09
C ASP A 28 -5.11 1.22 6.06
N ILE A 29 -4.98 2.54 6.26
CA ILE A 29 -4.16 3.41 5.40
C ILE A 29 -2.68 2.95 5.42
N HIS A 30 -2.13 2.67 6.60
CA HIS A 30 -0.76 2.18 6.73
C HIS A 30 -0.55 0.85 5.99
N GLN A 31 -1.50 -0.08 6.13
CA GLN A 31 -1.44 -1.36 5.44
C GLN A 31 -1.54 -1.18 3.92
N ALA A 32 -2.45 -0.33 3.45
CA ALA A 32 -2.63 -0.08 2.03
C ALA A 32 -1.38 0.55 1.38
N ILE A 33 -0.76 1.54 2.03
CA ILE A 33 0.53 2.12 1.59
C ILE A 33 1.59 1.02 1.48
N HIS A 34 1.68 0.12 2.47
CA HIS A 34 2.64 -0.98 2.41
C HIS A 34 2.38 -1.92 1.24
N ILE A 35 1.13 -2.28 0.98
CA ILE A 35 0.76 -3.14 -0.14
C ILE A 35 1.16 -2.47 -1.47
N ILE A 36 0.81 -1.20 -1.66
CA ILE A 36 1.10 -0.46 -2.90
C ILE A 36 2.60 -0.36 -3.17
N LEU A 37 3.37 0.08 -2.16
CA LEU A 37 4.80 0.32 -2.35
C LEU A 37 5.61 -0.98 -2.48
N ARG A 38 5.14 -2.09 -1.89
CA ARG A 38 5.85 -3.38 -1.94
C ARG A 38 5.42 -4.29 -3.09
N THR A 39 4.30 -4.00 -3.74
CA THR A 39 3.85 -4.77 -4.91
C THR A 39 4.55 -4.26 -6.16
N PRO A 40 5.35 -5.09 -6.88
CA PRO A 40 5.93 -4.68 -8.14
C PRO A 40 4.84 -4.42 -9.19
N ARG A 41 4.91 -3.28 -9.86
CA ARG A 41 3.96 -2.98 -10.93
C ARG A 41 3.96 -4.06 -12.01
N GLY A 42 2.77 -4.57 -12.34
CA GLY A 42 2.58 -5.66 -13.30
C GLY A 42 2.58 -7.07 -12.69
N SER A 43 2.81 -7.21 -11.38
CA SER A 43 2.77 -8.53 -10.73
C SER A 43 1.35 -9.05 -10.48
N ASP A 44 0.34 -8.18 -10.44
CA ASP A 44 -1.08 -8.55 -10.38
C ASP A 44 -1.62 -8.71 -11.82
N PRO A 45 -1.94 -9.93 -12.29
CA PRO A 45 -2.44 -10.16 -13.65
C PRO A 45 -3.76 -9.43 -13.96
N HIS A 46 -4.60 -9.20 -12.94
CA HIS A 46 -5.90 -8.55 -13.10
C HIS A 46 -5.78 -7.02 -13.01
N ARG A 47 -4.72 -6.51 -12.38
CA ARG A 47 -4.45 -5.07 -12.22
C ARG A 47 -3.01 -4.77 -12.63
N PRO A 48 -2.68 -4.83 -13.93
CA PRO A 48 -1.29 -4.70 -14.40
C PRO A 48 -0.64 -3.34 -14.09
N LEU A 49 -1.43 -2.31 -13.79
CA LEU A 49 -0.93 -0.98 -13.41
C LEU A 49 -0.80 -0.78 -11.89
N PHE A 50 -1.31 -1.72 -11.09
CA PHE A 50 -1.26 -1.64 -9.63
C PHE A 50 0.15 -1.86 -9.09
N GLY A 51 0.47 -1.19 -7.97
CA GLY A 51 1.77 -1.27 -7.30
C GLY A 51 2.71 -0.14 -7.69
N SER A 52 4.01 -0.36 -7.49
CA SER A 52 5.06 0.62 -7.76
C SER A 52 6.27 0.01 -8.48
N ASN A 53 7.07 0.87 -9.10
CA ASN A 53 8.37 0.53 -9.67
C ASN A 53 9.54 0.77 -8.71
N LEU A 54 9.28 0.92 -7.40
CA LEU A 54 10.32 1.21 -6.41
C LEU A 54 11.46 0.19 -6.41
N TRP A 55 11.13 -1.08 -6.70
CA TRP A 55 12.12 -2.17 -6.79
C TRP A 55 13.24 -1.88 -7.81
N ARG A 56 13.01 -1.03 -8.82
CA ARG A 56 14.03 -0.65 -9.81
C ARG A 56 15.15 0.24 -9.26
N TYR A 57 14.94 0.81 -8.07
CA TYR A 57 15.91 1.70 -7.41
C TYR A 57 16.66 1.03 -6.25
N ILE A 58 16.42 -0.27 -6.03
CA ILE A 58 17.24 -1.07 -5.12
C ILE A 58 18.67 -1.10 -5.71
N ASP A 59 19.67 -0.91 -4.85
CA ASP A 59 21.10 -0.83 -5.22
C ASP A 59 21.47 0.32 -6.16
N TYR A 60 20.58 1.29 -6.37
CA TYR A 60 20.86 2.50 -7.14
C TYR A 60 21.66 3.50 -6.28
N PRO A 61 22.60 4.28 -6.86
CA PRO A 61 23.33 5.30 -6.10
C PRO A 61 22.38 6.26 -5.37
N ILE A 62 22.54 6.37 -4.05
CA ILE A 62 21.55 7.02 -3.16
C ILE A 62 21.19 8.44 -3.60
N GLU A 63 22.19 9.24 -3.98
CA GLU A 63 22.01 10.63 -4.42
C GLU A 63 21.12 10.75 -5.67
N ARG A 64 21.08 9.70 -6.50
CA ARG A 64 20.25 9.64 -7.69
C ARG A 64 18.93 8.94 -7.43
N ALA A 65 18.88 8.00 -6.48
CA ALA A 65 17.69 7.22 -6.16
C ALA A 65 16.60 8.05 -5.48
N ILE A 66 16.97 8.93 -4.54
CA ILE A 66 16.05 9.72 -3.71
C ILE A 66 14.93 10.41 -4.52
N PRO A 67 15.22 11.24 -5.54
CA PRO A 67 14.16 11.95 -6.26
C PRO A 67 13.21 11.00 -6.99
N HIS A 68 13.72 9.86 -7.47
CA HIS A 68 12.90 8.87 -8.14
C HIS A 68 12.01 8.08 -7.17
N VAL A 69 12.55 7.68 -6.02
CA VAL A 69 11.81 6.98 -4.97
C VAL A 69 10.68 7.87 -4.43
N VAL A 70 10.95 9.14 -4.17
CA VAL A 70 9.93 10.09 -3.71
C VAL A 70 8.84 10.26 -4.75
N ARG A 71 9.20 10.52 -6.02
CA ARG A 71 8.23 10.68 -7.11
C ARG A 71 7.35 9.44 -7.27
N GLU A 72 7.96 8.26 -7.39
CA GLU A 72 7.23 7.00 -7.59
C GLU A 72 6.31 6.70 -6.40
N SER A 73 6.77 6.91 -5.17
CA SER A 73 5.95 6.69 -3.97
C SER A 73 4.73 7.61 -3.95
N VAL A 74 4.92 8.90 -4.23
CA VAL A 74 3.82 9.88 -4.24
C VAL A 74 2.83 9.59 -5.37
N GLU A 75 3.32 9.26 -6.57
CA GLU A 75 2.47 8.93 -7.72
C GLU A 75 1.64 7.66 -7.47
N ALA A 76 2.28 6.59 -6.98
CA ALA A 76 1.60 5.32 -6.68
C ALA A 76 0.55 5.48 -5.57
N ILE A 77 0.89 6.16 -4.48
CA ILE A 77 -0.05 6.40 -3.36
C ILE A 77 -1.23 7.25 -3.83
N ARG A 78 -1.00 8.36 -4.54
CA ARG A 78 -2.09 9.22 -5.04
C ARG A 78 -3.04 8.48 -5.98
N MET A 79 -2.52 7.55 -6.76
CA MET A 79 -3.31 6.78 -7.72
C MET A 79 -4.21 5.74 -7.04
N TRP A 80 -3.72 5.09 -5.98
CA TRP A 80 -4.36 3.90 -5.42
C TRP A 80 -4.98 4.09 -4.04
N GLU A 81 -4.50 5.04 -3.25
CA GLU A 81 -5.11 5.50 -1.98
C GLU A 81 -5.52 6.97 -2.11
N PRO A 82 -6.61 7.27 -2.87
CA PRO A 82 -7.21 8.60 -2.75
C PRO A 82 -7.58 8.81 -1.28
N ALA A 83 -7.47 10.05 -0.79
CA ALA A 83 -7.67 10.42 0.63
C ALA A 83 -9.10 10.17 1.19
N ALA A 84 -9.90 9.32 0.54
CA ALA A 84 -11.17 8.79 1.00
C ALA A 84 -10.98 7.46 1.74
N GLY A 85 -10.21 7.48 2.83
CA GLY A 85 -10.09 6.36 3.76
C GLY A 85 -11.01 6.57 4.95
N CYS A 86 -12.26 6.12 4.82
CA CYS A 86 -13.42 6.27 5.74
C CYS A 86 -14.01 7.68 5.91
#